data_AF-A0A503ATK4-F1
#
_entry.id   AF-A0A503ATK4-F1
#
_cell.length_a   1.000
_cell.length_b   1.000
_cell.length_c   1.000
_cell.angle_alpha   90.00
_cell.angle_beta   90.00
_cell.angle_gamma   90.00
#
_symmetry.space_group_name_H-M   'P 1'
#
loop_
_entity.id
_entity.type
_entity.pdbx_description
1 polymer ?
#
loop_
_entity_poly.entity_id
_entity_poly.type
_entity_poly.pdbx_seq_one_letter_code
_entity_poly.pdbx_strand_id
1 'polypeptide(L)'
;MSTTISQAESARIESAIQAAVSGSWEEFAKLTDVPFPNDASMKEQFEDSYPRLKQARGNWQMTSGIGVVPEDGTRVITVIIKAPPTVDIVLTLHSTSDQDDSAISIWTFFQQLNWDD
;
A
#
# COMPACT_ATOMS: atom_id res chain seq x y z
N MET A 1 -9.17 -0.67 -20.39
CA MET A 1 -8.61 -0.44 -19.04
C MET A 1 -8.84 -1.67 -18.21
N SER A 2 -7.78 -2.35 -17.77
CA SER A 2 -7.91 -3.55 -16.96
C SER A 2 -8.25 -3.18 -15.51
N THR A 3 -9.21 -3.89 -14.92
CA THR A 3 -9.53 -3.80 -13.48
C THR A 3 -8.82 -4.89 -12.68
N THR A 4 -7.82 -5.55 -13.27
CA THR A 4 -7.01 -6.57 -12.61
C THR A 4 -5.66 -5.97 -12.21
N ILE A 5 -5.19 -6.25 -11.00
CA ILE A 5 -3.86 -5.83 -10.53
C ILE A 5 -2.81 -6.54 -11.41
N SER A 6 -1.85 -5.78 -11.94
CA SER A 6 -0.76 -6.33 -12.74
C SER A 6 0.27 -7.07 -11.88
N GLN A 7 1.16 -7.84 -12.51
CA GLN A 7 2.21 -8.55 -11.77
C GLN A 7 3.14 -7.57 -11.05
N ALA A 8 3.56 -6.49 -11.71
CA ALA A 8 4.37 -5.44 -11.10
C ALA A 8 3.68 -4.76 -9.91
N GLU A 9 2.38 -4.46 -10.02
CA GLU A 9 1.60 -3.87 -8.92
C GLU A 9 1.46 -4.81 -7.73
N SER A 10 1.15 -6.08 -7.98
CA SER A 10 1.09 -7.12 -6.94
C SER A 10 2.43 -7.27 -6.23
N ALA A 11 3.51 -7.37 -7.00
CA ALA A 11 4.86 -7.48 -6.45
C ALA A 11 5.22 -6.28 -5.57
N ARG A 12 4.77 -5.07 -5.94
CA ARG A 12 4.99 -3.86 -5.14
C ARG A 12 4.19 -3.88 -3.84
N ILE A 13 2.92 -4.28 -3.89
CA ILE A 13 2.05 -4.43 -2.72
C ILE A 13 2.68 -5.44 -1.74
N GLU A 14 3.07 -6.61 -2.23
CA GLU A 14 3.69 -7.66 -1.41
C GLU A 14 5.01 -7.17 -0.79
N SER A 15 5.86 -6.53 -1.57
CA SER A 15 7.13 -5.97 -1.08
C SER A 15 6.90 -4.90 0.00
N ALA A 16 5.90 -4.04 -0.17
CA ALA A 16 5.57 -2.99 0.79
C ALA A 16 5.13 -3.61 2.13
N ILE A 17 4.34 -4.68 2.06
CA ILE A 17 3.89 -5.42 3.24
C ILE A 17 5.07 -6.13 3.91
N GLN A 18 5.97 -6.76 3.15
CA GLN A 18 7.17 -7.40 3.70
C GLN A 18 8.11 -6.40 4.38
N ALA A 19 8.31 -5.22 3.77
CA ALA A 19 9.11 -4.15 4.36
C ALA A 19 8.48 -3.66 5.67
N ALA A 20 7.15 -3.50 5.72
CA ALA A 20 6.42 -3.14 6.94
C ALA A 20 6.49 -4.24 8.01
N VAL A 21 6.29 -5.51 7.65
CA VAL A 21 6.43 -6.64 8.60
C VAL A 21 7.85 -6.70 9.18
N SER A 22 8.86 -6.36 8.37
CA SER A 22 10.26 -6.27 8.78
C SER A 22 10.59 -4.99 9.55
N GLY A 23 9.68 -4.02 9.62
CA GLY A 23 9.90 -2.69 10.22
C GLY A 23 10.97 -1.87 9.50
N SER A 24 11.24 -2.17 8.22
CA SER A 24 12.32 -1.56 7.43
C SER A 24 11.79 -0.41 6.60
N TRP A 25 11.80 0.80 7.17
CA TRP A 25 11.42 2.03 6.48
C TRP A 25 12.24 2.27 5.20
N GLU A 26 13.56 2.03 5.25
CA GLU A 26 14.44 2.25 4.09
C GLU A 26 14.06 1.39 2.89
N GLU A 27 13.68 0.13 3.13
CA GLU A 27 13.20 -0.76 2.06
C GLU A 27 11.83 -0.32 1.57
N PHE A 28 10.94 0.07 2.47
CA PHE A 28 9.61 0.59 2.11
C PHE A 28 9.70 1.86 1.24
N ALA A 29 10.57 2.80 1.61
CA ALA A 29 10.74 4.06 0.89
C ALA A 29 11.36 3.87 -0.51
N LYS A 30 12.13 2.80 -0.75
CA LYS A 30 12.66 2.45 -2.08
C LYS A 30 11.59 1.86 -3.01
N LEU A 31 10.45 1.44 -2.48
CA LEU A 31 9.35 0.85 -3.26
C LEU A 31 8.46 1.90 -3.91
N THR A 32 8.77 3.19 -3.81
CA THR A 32 8.07 4.22 -4.59
C THR A 32 8.98 4.71 -5.71
N ASP A 33 8.50 4.67 -6.95
CA ASP A 33 9.29 5.15 -8.10
C ASP A 33 9.39 6.68 -8.13
N VAL A 34 8.40 7.36 -7.54
CA VAL A 34 8.38 8.81 -7.34
C VAL A 34 8.57 9.10 -5.84
N PRO A 35 9.44 10.06 -5.47
CA PRO A 35 9.63 10.44 -4.08
C PRO A 35 8.31 10.88 -3.44
N PHE A 36 8.13 10.54 -2.16
CA PHE A 36 6.96 10.96 -1.41
C PHE A 36 6.85 12.50 -1.40
N PRO A 37 5.64 13.06 -1.55
CA PRO A 37 5.44 14.50 -1.44
C PRO A 37 5.79 15.01 -0.03
N ASN A 38 5.64 14.17 0.99
CA ASN A 38 6.06 14.43 2.36
C ASN A 38 6.59 13.16 3.03
N ASP A 39 7.92 13.03 3.05
CA ASP A 39 8.62 11.87 3.64
C ASP A 39 8.32 11.71 5.13
N ALA A 40 8.28 12.82 5.89
CA ALA A 40 8.03 12.78 7.33
C ALA A 40 6.64 12.21 7.65
N SER A 41 5.60 12.65 6.92
CA SER A 41 4.24 12.11 7.09
C SER A 41 4.14 10.65 6.67
N MET A 42 4.77 10.27 5.56
CA MET A 42 4.76 8.87 5.12
C MET A 42 5.49 7.98 6.13
N LYS A 43 6.61 8.45 6.68
CA LYS A 43 7.34 7.74 7.72
C LYS A 43 6.50 7.58 8.98
N GLU A 44 5.79 8.60 9.42
CA GLU A 44 4.89 8.52 10.58
C GLU A 44 3.78 7.48 10.36
N GLN A 45 3.16 7.48 9.18
CA GLN A 45 2.16 6.48 8.79
C GLN A 45 2.72 5.06 8.83
N PHE A 46 3.94 4.87 8.33
CA PHE A 46 4.66 3.60 8.40
C PHE A 46 4.94 3.19 9.85
N GLU A 47 5.48 4.11 10.66
CA GLU A 47 5.82 3.88 12.07
C GLU A 47 4.61 3.49 12.93
N ASP A 48 3.41 4.04 12.65
CA ASP A 48 2.15 3.60 13.29
C ASP A 48 1.65 2.24 12.79
N SER A 49 1.76 1.97 11.49
CA SER A 49 1.11 0.81 10.85
C SER A 49 1.93 -0.48 10.95
N TYR A 50 3.26 -0.40 10.81
CA TYR A 50 4.14 -1.58 10.80
C TYR A 50 4.05 -2.47 12.07
N PRO A 51 3.97 -1.94 13.32
CA PRO A 51 3.91 -2.80 14.50
C PRO A 51 2.65 -3.66 14.52
N ARG A 52 1.56 -3.18 13.91
CA ARG A 52 0.27 -3.87 13.84
C ARG A 52 0.33 -5.06 12.87
N LEU A 53 0.94 -4.86 11.70
CA LEU A 53 1.23 -5.97 10.78
C LEU A 53 2.14 -7.01 11.44
N LYS A 54 3.18 -6.56 12.13
CA LYS A 54 4.08 -7.45 12.86
C LYS A 54 3.35 -8.26 13.95
N GLN A 55 2.39 -7.65 14.65
CA GLN A 55 1.54 -8.33 15.64
C GLN A 55 0.60 -9.37 15.00
N ALA A 56 0.07 -9.08 13.81
CA ALA A 56 -0.79 -10.02 13.10
C ALA A 56 -0.04 -11.28 12.61
N ARG A 57 1.30 -11.25 12.51
CA ARG A 57 2.15 -12.42 12.20
C ARG A 57 1.70 -13.24 10.97
N GLY A 58 1.27 -12.57 9.91
CA GLY A 58 0.79 -13.21 8.68
C GLY A 58 -0.70 -13.53 8.66
N ASN A 59 -1.41 -13.38 9.78
CA ASN A 59 -2.83 -13.70 9.89
C ASN A 59 -3.73 -12.54 9.47
N TRP A 60 -3.46 -11.95 8.30
CA TRP A 60 -4.24 -10.86 7.73
C TRP A 60 -4.91 -11.29 6.42
N GLN A 61 -6.04 -10.67 6.13
CA GLN A 61 -6.74 -10.76 4.86
C GLN A 61 -6.51 -9.47 4.08
N MET A 62 -6.31 -9.58 2.77
CA MET A 62 -6.15 -8.43 1.88
C MET A 62 -7.33 -8.35 0.92
N THR A 63 -7.90 -7.16 0.80
CA THR A 63 -8.89 -6.84 -0.23
C THR A 63 -8.39 -5.65 -1.01
N SER A 64 -8.47 -5.71 -2.34
CA SER A 64 -8.00 -4.62 -3.20
C SER A 64 -9.10 -4.07 -4.10
N GLY A 65 -9.08 -2.76 -4.34
CA GLY A 65 -9.90 -2.06 -5.34
C GLY A 65 -9.04 -1.26 -6.29
N ILE A 66 -9.51 -1.09 -7.53
CA ILE A 66 -8.82 -0.31 -8.56
C ILE A 66 -9.77 0.77 -9.10
N GLY A 67 -9.38 2.04 -8.94
CA GLY A 67 -9.96 3.16 -9.66
C GLY A 67 -9.10 3.47 -10.88
N VAL A 68 -9.71 3.67 -12.05
CA VAL A 68 -8.98 4.10 -13.26
C VAL A 68 -9.46 5.49 -13.65
N VAL A 69 -8.52 6.42 -13.77
CA VAL A 69 -8.78 7.77 -14.26
C VAL A 69 -8.99 7.67 -15.78
N PRO A 70 -10.18 8.01 -16.29
CA PRO A 70 -10.52 7.79 -17.70
C PRO A 70 -9.73 8.69 -18.66
N GLU A 71 -9.21 9.83 -18.19
CA GLU A 71 -8.52 10.82 -19.01
C GLU A 71 -7.13 10.32 -19.46
N ASP A 72 -6.34 9.77 -18.54
CA ASP A 72 -4.94 9.40 -18.80
C ASP A 72 -4.65 7.90 -18.57
N GLY A 73 -5.63 7.12 -18.13
CA GLY A 73 -5.46 5.68 -17.88
C GLY A 73 -4.71 5.35 -16.58
N THR A 74 -4.31 6.37 -15.82
CA THR A 74 -3.75 6.27 -14.47
C THR A 74 -4.65 5.44 -13.56
N ARG A 75 -4.03 4.62 -12.72
CA ARG A 75 -4.71 3.66 -11.85
C ARG A 75 -4.39 3.98 -10.40
N VAL A 76 -5.43 4.04 -9.57
CA VAL A 76 -5.34 4.17 -8.12
C VAL A 76 -5.75 2.84 -7.52
N ILE A 77 -4.80 2.17 -6.87
CA ILE A 77 -5.00 0.85 -6.29
C ILE A 77 -5.05 1.02 -4.79
N THR A 78 -6.16 0.61 -4.19
CA THR A 78 -6.36 0.67 -2.74
C THR A 78 -6.39 -0.74 -2.21
N VAL A 79 -5.47 -1.06 -1.31
CA VAL A 79 -5.35 -2.36 -0.64
C VAL A 79 -5.67 -2.17 0.82
N ILE A 80 -6.64 -2.93 1.31
CA ILE A 80 -7.05 -2.95 2.71
C ILE A 80 -6.52 -4.24 3.33
N ILE A 81 -5.66 -4.12 4.33
CA ILE A 81 -5.06 -5.23 5.07
C ILE A 81 -5.74 -5.31 6.43
N LYS A 82 -6.58 -6.33 6.62
CA LYS A 82 -7.36 -6.55 7.83
C LYS A 82 -6.87 -7.74 8.63
N ALA A 83 -6.61 -7.56 9.92
CA ALA A 83 -6.31 -8.64 10.86
C ALA A 83 -6.94 -8.35 12.24
N PRO A 84 -7.69 -9.29 12.82
CA PRO A 84 -8.23 -9.10 14.17
C PRO A 84 -7.11 -9.12 15.22
N PRO A 85 -7.24 -8.36 16.33
CA PRO A 85 -8.41 -7.56 16.71
C PRO A 85 -8.38 -6.10 16.22
N THR A 86 -7.25 -5.57 15.73
CA THR A 86 -7.05 -4.11 15.59
C THR A 86 -6.28 -3.68 14.33
N VAL A 87 -6.04 -4.58 13.38
CA VAL A 87 -5.33 -4.23 12.14
C VAL A 87 -6.34 -3.93 11.05
N ASP A 88 -6.39 -2.68 10.61
CA ASP A 88 -7.13 -2.21 9.43
C ASP A 88 -6.24 -1.17 8.75
N ILE A 89 -5.36 -1.62 7.84
CA ILE A 89 -4.37 -0.75 7.20
C ILE A 89 -4.78 -0.52 5.76
N VAL A 90 -4.70 0.73 5.33
CA VAL A 90 -4.97 1.16 3.97
C VAL A 90 -3.66 1.54 3.29
N LEU A 91 -3.29 0.75 2.28
CA LEU A 91 -2.19 1.01 1.36
C LEU A 91 -2.77 1.52 0.04
N THR A 92 -2.38 2.72 -0.39
CA THR A 92 -2.77 3.26 -1.69
C THR A 92 -1.55 3.38 -2.60
N LEU A 93 -1.66 2.85 -3.80
CA LEU A 93 -0.67 2.98 -4.86
C LEU A 93 -1.26 3.77 -6.02
N HIS A 94 -0.40 4.55 -6.65
CA HIS A 94 -0.64 5.23 -7.90
C HIS A 94 0.22 4.57 -8.97
N SER A 95 -0.41 4.03 -10.00
CA SER A 95 0.25 3.37 -11.12
C SER A 95 -0.11 4.09 -12.42
N THR A 96 0.87 4.38 -13.27
CA THR A 96 0.61 5.07 -14.54
C THR A 96 -0.10 4.19 -15.58
N SER A 97 0.00 2.86 -15.49
CA SER A 97 -0.72 1.93 -16.35
C SER A 97 -0.80 0.51 -15.75
N ASP A 98 -1.38 -0.46 -16.47
CA ASP A 98 -1.41 -1.87 -16.07
C ASP A 98 -0.22 -2.71 -16.57
N GLN A 99 0.77 -2.07 -17.19
CA GLN A 99 1.96 -2.72 -17.76
C GLN A 99 3.09 -2.85 -16.72
N ASP A 100 4.05 -3.74 -16.95
CA ASP A 100 5.18 -3.97 -16.02
C ASP A 100 6.18 -2.81 -15.95
N ASP A 101 6.25 -1.95 -16.98
CA ASP A 101 7.11 -0.75 -17.00
C ASP A 101 6.44 0.47 -16.33
N SER A 102 5.25 0.29 -15.74
CA SER A 102 4.52 1.40 -15.12
C SER A 102 5.28 1.96 -13.93
N ALA A 103 5.31 3.28 -13.82
CA ALA A 103 5.77 3.94 -12.61
C ALA A 103 4.71 3.72 -11.51
N ILE A 104 5.10 3.04 -10.44
CA ILE A 104 4.27 2.72 -9.28
C ILE A 104 4.79 3.50 -8.09
N SER A 105 3.93 4.34 -7.53
CA SER A 105 4.24 5.20 -6.38
C SER A 105 3.31 4.89 -5.22
N ILE A 106 3.85 4.84 -4.01
CA ILE A 106 3.05 4.64 -2.80
C ILE A 106 2.56 6.01 -2.33
N TRP A 107 1.24 6.17 -2.20
CA TRP A 107 0.63 7.43 -1.79
C TRP A 107 0.27 7.49 -0.33
N THR A 108 -0.19 6.37 0.26
CA THR A 108 -0.60 6.32 1.66
C THR A 108 -0.35 4.94 2.24
N PHE A 109 -0.04 4.85 3.54
CA PHE A 109 0.10 3.59 4.26
C PHE A 109 -0.25 3.75 5.74
N PHE A 110 -1.54 3.94 6.04
CA PHE A 110 -2.00 4.29 7.38
C PHE A 110 -3.01 3.29 7.93
N GLN A 111 -3.07 3.17 9.24
CA GLN A 111 -4.15 2.50 9.93
C GLN A 111 -5.43 3.33 9.79
N GLN A 112 -6.45 2.74 9.17
CA GLN A 112 -7.80 3.29 9.20
C GLN A 112 -8.41 3.00 10.57
N LEU A 113 -8.69 4.07 11.31
CA LEU A 113 -9.45 3.98 12.55
C LEU A 113 -10.90 3.60 12.20
N ASN A 114 -11.29 2.36 12.53
CA ASN A 114 -12.67 1.95 12.43
C ASN A 114 -13.43 2.63 13.57
N TRP A 115 -14.26 3.62 13.26
CA TRP A 115 -15.05 4.39 14.24
C TRP A 115 -16.25 3.62 14.81
N ASP A 116 -16.25 2.29 14.68
CA ASP A 116 -17.30 1.40 15.16
C ASP A 116 -16.99 1.06 16.63
N ASP A 117 -17.32 2.00 17.51
CA ASP A 117 -17.53 1.77 18.96
C ASP A 117 -19.00 2.03 19.30
#